data_AF-Q8CV08-F1
#
_entry.id   AF-Q8CV08-F1
#
_cell.length_a   1.000
_cell.length_b   1.000
_cell.length_c   1.000
_cell.angle_alpha   90.00
_cell.angle_beta   90.00
_cell.angle_gamma   90.00
#
_symmetry.space_group_name_H-M   'P 1'
#
loop_
_entity.id
_entity.type
_entity.pdbx_description
1 polymer ?
#
loop_
_entity_poly.entity_id
_entity_poly.type
_entity_poly.pdbx_seq_one_letter_code
_entity_poly.pdbx_strand_id
1 'polypeptide(L)'
;MNEKDIFTIDDYLAQLESQLPNDIPKSEKDSQLLEIKSHLEEIVNENEERNVNRQEAEKLAINEFISADMLANQINSEYKNNKNKDFDSDDFRFKGSMGFLFSGMGLLLVSVFRGAFELEMTLVGLIAIAAVLFGLSSKSIRWTSERVDYIKTISKNLLYIILPMGAVTFMIRSFLDGAVNFTAFFFFLCFMFIVFAIIFYLRRLFYQKKLNI
;
A
#
# COMPACT_ATOMS: atom_id res chain seq x y z
N MET A 1 24.33 -23.64 17.04
CA MET A 1 23.05 -23.84 17.76
C MET A 1 22.58 -25.22 17.33
N ASN A 2 22.40 -26.14 18.28
CA ASN A 2 22.37 -27.60 18.10
C ASN A 2 21.47 -28.06 16.95
N GLU A 3 22.01 -28.89 16.06
CA GLU A 3 21.24 -29.87 15.29
C GLU A 3 20.42 -30.68 16.31
N LYS A 4 19.13 -30.38 16.45
CA LYS A 4 18.20 -31.36 16.98
C LYS A 4 18.18 -32.45 15.92
N ASP A 5 18.57 -33.66 16.29
CA ASP A 5 18.41 -34.82 15.43
C ASP A 5 16.96 -34.86 14.93
N ILE A 6 16.75 -34.52 13.67
CA ILE A 6 15.43 -34.54 13.03
C ILE A 6 15.13 -36.01 12.78
N PHE A 7 14.24 -36.58 13.58
CA PHE A 7 13.92 -38.00 13.50
C PHE A 7 12.62 -38.28 12.75
N THR A 8 11.77 -37.27 12.57
CA THR A 8 10.43 -37.41 12.00
C THR A 8 10.08 -36.26 11.05
N ILE A 9 9.12 -36.50 10.15
CA ILE A 9 8.60 -35.47 9.24
C ILE A 9 7.99 -34.30 10.02
N ASP A 10 7.31 -34.59 11.14
CA ASP A 10 6.69 -33.54 11.95
C ASP A 10 7.74 -32.63 12.63
N ASP A 11 8.90 -33.17 13.03
CA ASP A 11 10.02 -32.37 13.54
C ASP A 11 10.60 -31.44 12.46
N TYR A 12 10.72 -31.96 11.22
CA TYR A 12 11.17 -31.18 10.07
C TYR A 12 10.22 -30.01 9.78
N LEU A 13 8.90 -30.27 9.74
CA LEU A 13 7.89 -29.25 9.47
C LEU A 13 7.81 -28.20 10.58
N ALA A 14 7.95 -28.61 11.85
CA ALA A 14 8.00 -27.68 12.98
C ALA A 14 9.24 -26.76 12.90
N GLN A 15 10.37 -27.30 12.48
CA GLN A 15 11.58 -26.50 12.25
C GLN A 15 11.37 -25.51 11.09
N LEU A 16 10.83 -25.97 9.97
CA LEU A 16 10.52 -25.12 8.82
C LEU A 16 9.57 -23.99 9.21
N GLU A 17 8.45 -24.31 9.88
CA GLU A 17 7.46 -23.32 10.33
C GLU A 17 8.10 -22.25 11.23
N SER A 18 9.00 -22.65 12.14
CA SER A 18 9.69 -21.72 13.04
C SER A 18 10.62 -20.73 12.32
N GLN A 19 11.07 -21.10 11.12
CA GLN A 19 11.96 -20.28 10.27
C GLN A 19 11.18 -19.44 9.24
N LEU A 20 9.88 -19.69 9.07
CA LEU A 20 9.02 -18.92 8.17
C LEU A 20 8.63 -17.55 8.80
N PRO A 21 8.78 -16.44 8.06
CA PRO A 21 8.44 -15.09 8.47
C PRO A 21 7.01 -14.96 8.95
N ASN A 22 6.79 -14.15 10.00
CA ASN A 22 5.45 -13.92 10.55
C ASN A 22 4.52 -13.13 9.63
N ASP A 23 5.02 -12.50 8.56
CA ASP A 23 4.23 -11.71 7.62
C ASP A 23 3.60 -12.53 6.48
N ILE A 24 3.95 -13.81 6.34
CA ILE A 24 3.22 -14.75 5.48
C ILE A 24 1.87 -15.10 6.15
N PRO A 25 0.73 -14.94 5.45
CA PRO A 25 -0.59 -15.31 5.97
C PRO A 25 -0.63 -16.75 6.50
N LYS A 26 -1.29 -16.97 7.63
CA LYS A 26 -1.35 -18.30 8.27
C LYS A 26 -1.90 -19.38 7.32
N SER A 27 -2.94 -19.07 6.55
CA SER A 27 -3.52 -20.01 5.57
C SER A 27 -2.54 -20.40 4.46
N GLU A 28 -1.65 -19.48 4.07
CA GLU A 28 -0.64 -19.73 3.04
C GLU A 28 0.51 -20.57 3.60
N LYS A 29 0.94 -20.29 4.85
CA LYS A 29 1.86 -21.16 5.59
C LYS A 29 1.31 -22.58 5.72
N ASP A 30 0.07 -22.72 6.18
CA ASP A 30 -0.58 -24.02 6.38
C ASP A 30 -0.67 -24.80 5.04
N SER A 31 -0.98 -24.11 3.94
CA SER A 31 -1.02 -24.71 2.60
C SER A 31 0.35 -25.22 2.14
N GLN A 32 1.41 -24.42 2.31
CA GLN A 32 2.76 -24.81 1.91
C GLN A 32 3.30 -25.96 2.77
N LEU A 33 3.08 -25.91 4.09
CA LEU A 33 3.45 -26.99 4.99
C LEU A 33 2.74 -28.30 4.63
N LEU A 34 1.47 -28.23 4.22
CA LEU A 34 0.70 -29.40 3.81
C LEU A 34 1.19 -29.99 2.48
N GLU A 35 1.54 -29.16 1.51
CA GLU A 35 2.15 -29.59 0.24
C GLU A 35 3.50 -30.30 0.49
N ILE A 36 4.35 -29.70 1.32
CA ILE A 36 5.65 -30.27 1.68
C ILE A 36 5.47 -31.58 2.45
N LYS A 37 4.53 -31.64 3.39
CA LYS A 37 4.18 -32.88 4.10
C LYS A 37 3.74 -33.97 3.13
N SER A 38 2.92 -33.63 2.14
CA SER A 38 2.46 -34.58 1.14
C SER A 38 3.61 -35.16 0.32
N HIS A 39 4.55 -34.33 -0.13
CA HIS A 39 5.73 -34.80 -0.86
C HIS A 39 6.64 -35.69 0.01
N LEU A 40 6.85 -35.33 1.27
CA LEU A 40 7.66 -36.15 2.18
C LEU A 40 7.01 -37.51 2.46
N GLU A 41 5.68 -37.55 2.67
CA GLU A 41 4.94 -38.80 2.85
C GLU A 41 4.94 -39.68 1.59
N GLU A 42 4.93 -39.07 0.40
CA GLU A 42 5.07 -39.81 -0.87
C GLU A 42 6.41 -40.56 -0.91
N ILE A 43 7.51 -39.88 -0.58
CA ILE A 43 8.85 -40.49 -0.52
C ILE A 43 8.91 -41.60 0.55
N VAL A 44 8.26 -41.40 1.70
CA VAL A 44 8.18 -42.42 2.75
C VAL A 44 7.44 -43.67 2.25
N ASN A 45 6.28 -43.49 1.61
CA ASN A 45 5.48 -44.60 1.10
C ASN A 45 6.24 -45.39 0.03
N GLU A 46 6.96 -44.72 -0.88
CA GLU A 46 7.80 -45.39 -1.88
C GLU A 46 8.92 -46.25 -1.26
N ASN A 47 9.46 -45.81 -0.12
CA ASN A 47 10.49 -46.56 0.61
C ASN A 47 9.90 -47.70 1.45
N GLU A 48 8.70 -47.53 2.02
CA GLU A 48 7.96 -48.60 2.67
C GLU A 48 7.60 -49.73 1.68
N GLU A 49 7.24 -49.41 0.43
CA GLU A 49 7.02 -50.40 -0.64
C GLU A 49 8.29 -51.21 -0.98
N ARG A 50 9.47 -50.66 -0.69
CA ARG A 50 10.77 -51.33 -0.82
C ARG A 50 11.17 -52.13 0.43
N ASN A 51 10.25 -52.34 1.36
CA ASN A 51 10.43 -53.00 2.65
C ASN A 51 11.40 -52.28 3.61
N VAL A 52 11.54 -50.96 3.48
CA VAL A 52 12.25 -50.13 4.48
C VAL A 52 11.29 -49.86 5.65
N ASN A 53 11.79 -49.93 6.89
CA ASN A 53 11.00 -49.56 8.06
C ASN A 53 10.63 -48.07 7.99
N ARG A 54 9.38 -47.70 8.30
CA ARG A 54 8.89 -46.32 8.33
C ARG A 54 9.85 -45.31 8.98
N GLN A 55 10.45 -45.65 10.11
CA GLN A 55 11.39 -44.74 10.81
C GLN A 55 12.66 -44.46 10.00
N GLU A 56 13.11 -45.45 9.23
CA GLU A 56 14.27 -45.32 8.35
C GLU A 56 13.87 -44.65 7.03
N ALA A 57 12.67 -44.91 6.53
CA ALA A 57 12.07 -44.24 5.38
C ALA A 57 11.88 -42.72 5.63
N GLU A 58 11.40 -42.32 6.82
CA GLU A 58 11.27 -40.90 7.21
C GLU A 58 12.64 -40.20 7.24
N LYS A 59 13.67 -40.86 7.80
CA LYS A 59 15.04 -40.33 7.78
C LYS A 59 15.59 -40.17 6.37
N LEU A 60 15.35 -41.15 5.51
CA LEU A 60 15.78 -41.08 4.11
C LEU A 60 15.05 -39.95 3.38
N ALA A 61 13.73 -39.85 3.54
CA ALA A 61 12.94 -38.77 2.94
C ALA A 61 13.45 -37.39 3.36
N ILE A 62 13.73 -37.18 4.65
CA ILE A 62 14.24 -35.90 5.18
C ILE A 62 15.66 -35.60 4.67
N ASN A 63 16.52 -36.63 4.56
CA ASN A 63 17.90 -36.46 4.09
C ASN A 63 17.99 -36.23 2.57
N GLU A 64 17.10 -36.84 1.79
CA GLU A 64 17.01 -36.63 0.34
C GLU A 64 16.38 -35.27 0.00
N PHE A 65 15.53 -34.77 0.89
CA PHE A 65 14.90 -33.47 0.73
C PHE A 65 15.85 -32.31 1.08
N ILE A 66 15.51 -31.12 0.60
CA ILE A 66 16.20 -29.88 0.95
C ILE A 66 16.08 -29.61 2.46
N SER A 67 17.13 -29.09 3.09
CA SER A 67 17.07 -28.76 4.53
C SER A 67 16.02 -27.68 4.82
N ALA A 68 15.41 -27.74 6.01
CA ALA A 68 14.40 -26.78 6.43
C ALA A 68 14.89 -25.33 6.30
N ASP A 69 16.15 -25.06 6.66
CA ASP A 69 16.78 -23.75 6.53
C ASP A 69 16.86 -23.26 5.07
N MET A 70 17.27 -24.12 4.14
CA MET A 70 17.38 -23.73 2.73
C MET A 70 16.01 -23.56 2.10
N LEU A 71 15.04 -24.40 2.46
CA LEU A 71 13.67 -24.29 1.97
C LEU A 71 12.98 -23.03 2.52
N ALA A 72 13.14 -22.74 3.81
CA ALA A 72 12.68 -21.49 4.41
C ALA A 72 13.27 -20.29 3.68
N ASN A 73 14.58 -20.30 3.39
CA ASN A 73 15.22 -19.22 2.65
C ASN A 73 14.68 -19.07 1.21
N GLN A 74 14.39 -20.18 0.52
CA GLN A 74 13.78 -20.16 -0.81
C GLN A 74 12.37 -19.55 -0.77
N ILE A 75 11.50 -20.06 0.11
CA ILE A 75 10.15 -19.54 0.33
C ILE A 75 10.20 -18.04 0.66
N ASN A 76 11.13 -17.63 1.52
CA ASN A 76 11.31 -16.24 1.92
C ASN A 76 11.76 -15.35 0.77
N SER A 77 12.69 -15.84 -0.05
CA SER A 77 13.21 -15.10 -1.19
C SER A 77 12.13 -14.90 -2.27
N GLU A 78 11.31 -15.92 -2.49
CA GLU A 78 10.21 -15.89 -3.45
C GLU A 78 9.08 -14.98 -2.97
N TYR A 79 8.69 -15.10 -1.70
CA TYR A 79 7.72 -14.22 -1.07
C TYR A 79 8.17 -12.75 -1.12
N LYS A 80 9.43 -12.46 -0.78
CA LYS A 80 9.99 -11.09 -0.87
C LYS A 80 10.06 -10.59 -2.31
N ASN A 81 10.44 -11.43 -3.27
CA ASN A 81 10.49 -11.03 -4.68
C ASN A 81 9.10 -10.74 -5.25
N ASN A 82 8.09 -11.55 -4.92
CA ASN A 82 6.72 -11.35 -5.37
C ASN A 82 6.10 -10.12 -4.71
N LYS A 83 6.35 -9.91 -3.42
CA LYS A 83 5.95 -8.70 -2.69
C LYS A 83 6.62 -7.44 -3.26
N ASN A 84 7.90 -7.48 -3.62
CA ASN A 84 8.60 -6.31 -4.16
C ASN A 84 8.19 -5.97 -5.60
N LYS A 85 7.89 -6.97 -6.45
CA LYS A 85 7.51 -6.72 -7.86
C LYS A 85 6.12 -6.09 -8.02
N ASP A 86 5.15 -6.49 -7.21
CA ASP A 86 3.77 -5.98 -7.32
C ASP A 86 3.55 -4.63 -6.60
N PHE A 87 4.38 -4.29 -5.60
CA PHE A 87 4.19 -3.06 -4.81
C PHE A 87 4.88 -1.83 -5.42
N ASP A 88 6.08 -1.95 -5.97
CA ASP A 88 6.92 -0.75 -6.18
C ASP A 88 6.45 0.14 -7.35
N SER A 89 6.01 -0.45 -8.46
CA SER A 89 5.65 0.34 -9.66
C SER A 89 4.25 0.97 -9.62
N ASP A 90 3.27 0.29 -9.02
CA ASP A 90 1.90 0.76 -8.95
C ASP A 90 1.71 1.80 -7.83
N ASP A 91 2.43 1.65 -6.70
CA ASP A 91 2.42 2.64 -5.62
C ASP A 91 3.10 3.94 -6.01
N PHE A 92 4.18 3.88 -6.78
CA PHE A 92 4.81 5.08 -7.33
C PHE A 92 3.86 5.84 -8.26
N ARG A 93 3.16 5.14 -9.17
CA ARG A 93 2.16 5.75 -10.06
C ARG A 93 1.01 6.36 -9.29
N PHE A 94 0.50 5.66 -8.27
CA PHE A 94 -0.55 6.18 -7.40
C PHE A 94 -0.11 7.47 -6.68
N LYS A 95 1.04 7.45 -5.98
CA LYS A 95 1.57 8.63 -5.28
C LYS A 95 1.88 9.77 -6.25
N GLY A 96 2.43 9.46 -7.42
CA GLY A 96 2.68 10.42 -8.50
C GLY A 96 1.38 11.06 -8.99
N SER A 97 0.31 10.28 -9.18
CA SER A 97 -1.00 10.80 -9.58
C SER A 97 -1.59 11.76 -8.55
N MET A 98 -1.40 11.49 -7.25
CA MET A 98 -1.82 12.39 -6.18
C MET A 98 -1.07 13.73 -6.19
N GLY A 99 0.11 13.78 -6.81
CA GLY A 99 0.83 15.03 -7.09
C GLY A 99 0.01 16.02 -7.93
N PHE A 100 -0.77 15.53 -8.90
CA PHE A 100 -1.64 16.39 -9.72
C PHE A 100 -2.76 17.05 -8.90
N LEU A 101 -3.17 16.44 -7.79
CA LEU A 101 -4.11 17.08 -6.87
C LEU A 101 -3.50 18.37 -6.32
N PHE A 102 -2.27 18.30 -5.80
CA PHE A 102 -1.58 19.46 -5.25
C PHE A 102 -1.25 20.51 -6.32
N SER A 103 -0.81 20.09 -7.50
CA SER A 103 -0.59 21.01 -8.63
C SER A 103 -1.88 21.74 -9.00
N GLY A 104 -3.00 21.03 -9.06
CA GLY A 104 -4.32 21.64 -9.30
C GLY A 104 -4.70 22.64 -8.22
N MET A 105 -4.49 22.31 -6.94
CA MET A 105 -4.69 23.26 -5.83
C MET A 105 -3.78 24.50 -5.94
N GLY A 106 -2.53 24.31 -6.33
CA GLY A 106 -1.58 25.40 -6.58
C GLY A 106 -2.04 26.35 -7.68
N LEU A 107 -2.61 25.82 -8.77
CA LEU A 107 -3.20 26.65 -9.83
C LEU A 107 -4.41 27.45 -9.34
N LEU A 108 -5.28 26.85 -8.53
CA LEU A 108 -6.41 27.57 -7.93
C LEU A 108 -5.96 28.71 -7.00
N LEU A 109 -4.83 28.52 -6.29
CA LEU A 109 -4.24 29.56 -5.45
C LEU A 109 -3.76 30.78 -6.26
N VAL A 110 -3.45 30.64 -7.55
CA VAL A 110 -3.07 31.77 -8.40
C VAL A 110 -4.20 32.79 -8.51
N SER A 111 -5.45 32.35 -8.65
CA SER A 111 -6.61 33.25 -8.71
C SER A 111 -6.83 33.99 -7.38
N VAL A 112 -6.54 33.33 -6.25
CA VAL A 112 -6.52 33.98 -4.92
C VAL A 112 -5.41 35.02 -4.84
N PHE A 113 -4.20 34.67 -5.29
CA PHE A 113 -3.04 35.55 -5.24
C PHE A 113 -3.19 36.78 -6.13
N ARG A 114 -3.67 36.61 -7.37
CA ARG A 114 -3.89 37.72 -8.31
C ARG A 114 -5.11 38.56 -7.94
N GLY A 115 -6.07 37.99 -7.20
CA GLY A 115 -7.36 38.64 -6.95
C GLY A 115 -8.18 38.84 -8.23
N ALA A 116 -7.96 38.00 -9.23
CA ALA A 116 -8.61 38.05 -10.54
C ALA A 116 -8.89 36.64 -11.04
N PHE A 117 -9.95 36.49 -11.84
CA PHE A 117 -10.33 35.19 -12.39
C PHE A 117 -9.47 34.85 -13.62
N GLU A 118 -8.51 33.95 -13.44
CA GLU A 118 -7.72 33.39 -14.54
C GLU A 118 -8.40 32.10 -15.02
N LEU A 119 -9.26 32.22 -16.05
CA LEU A 119 -10.07 31.10 -16.56
C LEU A 119 -9.18 29.89 -16.89
N GLU A 120 -8.10 30.10 -17.64
CA GLU A 120 -7.22 29.03 -18.12
C GLU A 120 -6.61 28.23 -16.97
N MET A 121 -5.95 28.91 -16.03
CA MET A 121 -5.30 28.26 -14.88
C MET A 121 -6.33 27.61 -13.96
N THR A 122 -7.46 28.27 -13.74
CA THR A 122 -8.53 27.73 -12.90
C THR A 122 -9.10 26.46 -13.50
N LEU A 123 -9.38 26.45 -14.80
CA LEU A 123 -9.95 25.31 -15.50
C LEU A 123 -8.96 24.14 -15.55
N VAL A 124 -7.69 24.39 -15.86
CA VAL A 124 -6.63 23.36 -15.81
C VAL A 124 -6.51 22.79 -14.39
N GLY A 125 -6.53 23.64 -13.36
CA GLY A 125 -6.49 23.21 -11.97
C GLY A 125 -7.67 22.32 -11.57
N LEU A 126 -8.88 22.73 -11.93
CA LEU A 126 -10.10 21.94 -11.68
C LEU A 126 -10.09 20.60 -12.42
N ILE A 127 -9.63 20.58 -13.68
CA ILE A 127 -9.51 19.34 -14.47
C ILE A 127 -8.49 18.40 -13.82
N ALA A 128 -7.34 18.91 -13.39
CA ALA A 128 -6.32 18.09 -12.72
C ALA A 128 -6.87 17.46 -11.42
N ILE A 129 -7.56 18.25 -10.60
CA ILE A 129 -8.23 17.76 -9.38
C ILE A 129 -9.27 16.70 -9.75
N ALA A 130 -10.16 17.00 -10.70
CA ALA A 130 -11.22 16.10 -11.11
C ALA A 130 -10.66 14.77 -11.63
N ALA A 131 -9.63 14.79 -12.46
CA ALA A 131 -8.98 13.59 -13.00
C ALA A 131 -8.46 12.68 -11.88
N VAL A 132 -7.84 13.25 -10.84
CA VAL A 132 -7.39 12.48 -9.68
C VAL A 132 -8.58 11.91 -8.90
N LEU A 133 -9.61 12.71 -8.60
CA LEU A 133 -10.78 12.24 -7.85
C LEU A 133 -11.57 11.14 -8.60
N PHE A 134 -11.72 11.28 -9.91
CA PHE A 134 -12.31 10.24 -10.76
C PHE A 134 -11.43 8.99 -10.80
N GLY A 135 -10.11 9.16 -10.94
CA GLY A 135 -9.14 8.08 -10.85
C GLY A 135 -9.28 7.29 -9.55
N LEU A 136 -9.33 7.98 -8.41
CA LEU A 136 -9.55 7.39 -7.08
C LEU A 136 -10.87 6.62 -6.96
N SER A 137 -11.88 6.98 -7.74
CA SER A 137 -13.17 6.26 -7.78
C SER A 137 -13.15 5.03 -8.70
N SER A 138 -12.09 4.85 -9.50
CA SER A 138 -12.00 3.77 -10.47
C SER A 138 -11.90 2.40 -9.78
N LYS A 139 -12.56 1.40 -10.37
CA LYS A 139 -12.42 -0.01 -9.98
C LYS A 139 -11.04 -0.59 -10.34
N SER A 140 -10.27 0.08 -11.20
CA SER A 140 -8.94 -0.37 -11.61
C SER A 140 -7.88 -0.19 -10.52
N ILE A 141 -8.14 0.66 -9.51
CA ILE A 141 -7.19 0.85 -8.41
C ILE A 141 -7.26 -0.35 -7.47
N ARG A 142 -6.13 -1.04 -7.34
CA ARG A 142 -5.89 -1.99 -6.25
C ARG A 142 -5.69 -1.21 -4.97
N TRP A 143 -6.54 -1.43 -3.97
CA TRP A 143 -6.45 -0.74 -2.70
C TRP A 143 -5.59 -1.54 -1.72
N THR A 144 -4.51 -0.95 -1.25
CA THR A 144 -3.61 -1.51 -0.21
C THR A 144 -3.73 -0.69 1.07
N SER A 145 -3.34 -1.26 2.21
CA SER A 145 -3.31 -0.54 3.50
C SER A 145 -2.46 0.74 3.41
N GLU A 146 -1.30 0.68 2.74
CA GLU A 146 -0.43 1.84 2.53
C GLU A 146 -1.11 2.95 1.72
N ARG A 147 -1.81 2.62 0.61
CA ARG A 147 -2.55 3.62 -0.17
C ARG A 147 -3.67 4.26 0.64
N VAL A 148 -4.38 3.47 1.43
CA VAL A 148 -5.45 3.97 2.31
C VAL A 148 -4.88 4.92 3.37
N ASP A 149 -3.78 4.57 4.01
CA ASP A 149 -3.09 5.45 4.96
C ASP A 149 -2.48 6.70 4.29
N TYR A 150 -2.04 6.57 3.03
CA TYR A 150 -1.61 7.71 2.24
C TYR A 150 -2.76 8.70 1.99
N ILE A 151 -3.96 8.23 1.61
CA ILE A 151 -5.15 9.10 1.46
C ILE A 151 -5.48 9.84 2.77
N LYS A 152 -5.37 9.18 3.92
CA LYS A 152 -5.55 9.82 5.23
C LYS A 152 -4.51 10.92 5.46
N THR A 153 -3.26 10.67 5.09
CA THR A 153 -2.16 11.65 5.19
C THR A 153 -2.40 12.86 4.29
N ILE A 154 -2.80 12.63 3.04
CA ILE A 154 -3.18 13.70 2.10
C ILE A 154 -4.32 14.54 2.66
N SER A 155 -5.36 13.91 3.21
CA SER A 155 -6.49 14.61 3.83
C SER A 155 -6.07 15.52 4.98
N LYS A 156 -5.07 15.11 5.77
CA LYS A 156 -4.48 15.95 6.82
C LYS A 156 -3.66 17.09 6.23
N ASN A 157 -2.83 16.83 5.22
CA ASN A 157 -2.01 17.86 4.57
C ASN A 157 -2.87 18.94 3.89
N LEU A 158 -4.01 18.55 3.29
CA LEU A 158 -4.97 19.51 2.75
C LEU A 158 -5.49 20.46 3.84
N LEU A 159 -5.80 19.93 5.02
CA LEU A 159 -6.32 20.71 6.14
C LEU A 159 -5.25 21.59 6.81
N TYR A 160 -4.07 21.04 7.07
CA TYR A 160 -3.04 21.70 7.90
C TYR A 160 -1.99 22.47 7.11
N ILE A 161 -1.90 22.27 5.79
CA ILE A 161 -0.90 22.93 4.93
C ILE A 161 -1.60 23.75 3.84
N ILE A 162 -2.42 23.10 3.01
CA ILE A 162 -3.00 23.74 1.82
C ILE A 162 -4.04 24.81 2.19
N LEU A 163 -4.91 24.54 3.18
CA LEU A 163 -5.89 25.52 3.62
C LEU A 163 -5.25 26.79 4.23
N PRO A 164 -4.28 26.69 5.18
CA PRO A 164 -3.53 27.85 5.66
C PRO A 164 -2.79 28.59 4.53
N MET A 165 -2.24 27.86 3.56
CA MET A 165 -1.57 28.48 2.41
C MET A 165 -2.53 29.37 1.61
N GLY A 166 -3.80 28.96 1.43
CA GLY A 166 -4.82 29.83 0.84
C GLY A 166 -5.06 31.11 1.62
N ALA A 167 -5.12 31.01 2.95
CA ALA A 167 -5.32 32.18 3.82
C ALA A 167 -4.11 33.14 3.75
N VAL A 168 -2.89 32.60 3.77
CA VAL A 168 -1.65 33.38 3.59
C VAL A 168 -1.62 34.07 2.24
N THR A 169 -1.98 33.38 1.16
CA THR A 169 -2.04 33.95 -0.19
C THR A 169 -3.04 35.13 -0.27
N PHE A 170 -4.22 34.98 0.31
CA PHE A 170 -5.20 36.07 0.42
C PHE A 170 -4.67 37.25 1.24
N MET A 171 -4.02 36.98 2.37
CA MET A 171 -3.43 38.02 3.22
C MET A 171 -2.36 38.80 2.45
N ILE A 172 -1.44 38.11 1.77
CA ILE A 172 -0.40 38.75 0.95
C ILE A 172 -1.05 39.68 -0.09
N ARG A 173 -2.07 39.21 -0.82
CA ARG A 173 -2.75 40.04 -1.82
C ARG A 173 -3.39 41.29 -1.20
N SER A 174 -4.03 41.15 -0.04
CA SER A 174 -4.63 42.29 0.67
C SER A 174 -3.57 43.27 1.19
N PHE A 175 -2.41 42.79 1.64
CA PHE A 175 -1.30 43.66 2.02
C PHE A 175 -0.75 44.45 0.81
N LEU A 176 -0.63 43.80 -0.36
CA LEU A 176 -0.18 44.47 -1.59
C LEU A 176 -1.13 45.59 -2.04
N ASP A 177 -2.44 45.43 -1.82
CA ASP A 177 -3.44 46.44 -2.16
C ASP A 177 -3.60 47.52 -1.08
N GLY A 178 -2.94 47.38 0.08
CA GLY A 178 -3.05 48.31 1.21
C GLY A 178 -4.41 48.29 1.93
N ALA A 179 -5.33 47.42 1.50
CA ALA A 179 -6.66 47.24 2.04
C ALA A 179 -7.15 45.80 1.77
N VAL A 180 -8.27 45.40 2.39
CA VAL A 180 -8.86 44.08 2.15
C VAL A 180 -9.29 43.95 0.68
N ASN A 181 -8.68 43.02 -0.04
CA ASN A 181 -9.10 42.72 -1.41
C ASN A 181 -10.29 41.74 -1.37
N PHE A 182 -11.51 42.25 -1.56
CA PHE A 182 -12.74 41.46 -1.52
C PHE A 182 -12.83 40.41 -2.64
N THR A 183 -12.20 40.67 -3.80
CA THR A 183 -12.18 39.70 -4.91
C THR A 183 -11.30 38.50 -4.56
N ALA A 184 -10.11 38.74 -4.03
CA ALA A 184 -9.22 37.69 -3.51
C ALA A 184 -9.87 36.94 -2.33
N PHE A 185 -10.59 37.66 -1.46
CA PHE A 185 -11.37 37.04 -0.38
C PHE A 185 -12.44 36.09 -0.92
N PHE A 186 -13.20 36.50 -1.93
CA PHE A 186 -14.19 35.65 -2.58
C PHE A 186 -13.55 34.39 -3.18
N PHE A 187 -12.45 34.53 -3.91
CA PHE A 187 -11.73 33.36 -4.44
C PHE A 187 -11.17 32.46 -3.35
N PHE A 188 -10.71 33.02 -2.24
CA PHE A 188 -10.28 32.25 -1.07
C PHE A 188 -11.44 31.44 -0.47
N LEU A 189 -12.65 32.01 -0.38
CA LEU A 189 -13.84 31.26 0.06
C LEU A 189 -14.19 30.10 -0.89
N CYS A 190 -14.15 30.34 -2.20
CA CYS A 190 -14.35 29.27 -3.19
C CYS A 190 -13.28 28.18 -3.07
N PHE A 191 -12.01 28.57 -2.94
CA PHE A 191 -10.90 27.65 -2.72
C PHE A 191 -11.11 26.81 -1.45
N MET A 192 -11.46 27.45 -0.33
CA MET A 192 -11.75 26.78 0.93
C MET A 192 -12.89 25.77 0.79
N PHE A 193 -13.97 26.13 0.10
CA PHE A 193 -15.07 25.22 -0.18
C PHE A 193 -14.60 23.98 -0.96
N ILE A 194 -13.80 24.17 -2.01
CA ILE A 194 -13.22 23.07 -2.80
C ILE A 194 -12.31 22.19 -1.92
N VAL A 195 -11.41 22.79 -1.13
CA VAL A 195 -10.53 22.06 -0.20
C VAL A 195 -11.36 21.18 0.74
N PHE A 196 -12.41 21.73 1.37
CA PHE A 196 -13.26 20.98 2.29
C PHE A 196 -14.03 19.86 1.60
N ALA A 197 -14.55 20.10 0.39
CA ALA A 197 -15.22 19.05 -0.39
C ALA A 197 -14.28 17.88 -0.69
N ILE A 198 -13.02 18.17 -1.07
CA ILE A 198 -11.99 17.15 -1.30
C ILE A 198 -11.66 16.41 -0.02
N ILE A 199 -11.44 17.12 1.11
CA ILE A 199 -11.15 16.48 2.41
C ILE A 199 -12.29 15.54 2.80
N PHE A 200 -13.55 15.98 2.66
CA PHE A 200 -14.71 15.15 3.00
C PHE A 200 -14.76 13.90 2.11
N TYR A 201 -14.56 14.05 0.80
CA TYR A 201 -14.50 12.95 -0.14
C TYR A 201 -13.38 11.95 0.21
N LEU A 202 -12.15 12.43 0.43
CA LEU A 202 -11.01 11.56 0.76
C LEU A 202 -11.18 10.85 2.10
N ARG A 203 -11.73 11.52 3.12
CA ARG A 203 -12.06 10.88 4.41
C ARG A 203 -13.12 9.80 4.24
N ARG A 204 -14.18 10.07 3.47
CA ARG A 204 -15.21 9.07 3.16
C ARG A 204 -14.59 7.87 2.46
N LEU A 205 -13.74 8.09 1.47
CA LEU A 205 -13.03 7.04 0.73
C LEU A 205 -12.15 6.21 1.66
N PHE A 206 -11.39 6.85 2.55
CA PHE A 206 -10.58 6.19 3.57
C PHE A 206 -11.42 5.23 4.44
N TYR A 207 -12.53 5.70 5.00
CA TYR A 207 -13.38 4.84 5.83
C TYR A 207 -14.01 3.68 5.04
N GLN A 208 -14.44 3.92 3.80
CA GLN A 208 -15.01 2.87 2.95
C GLN A 208 -13.98 1.80 2.57
N LYS A 209 -12.73 2.17 2.31
CA LYS A 209 -11.70 1.21 1.90
C LYS A 209 -11.05 0.51 3.08
N LYS A 210 -10.89 1.17 4.23
CA LYS A 210 -10.39 0.55 5.47
C LYS A 210 -11.27 -0.60 5.97
N LEU A 211 -12.58 -0.56 5.71
CA LEU A 211 -13.50 -1.63 6.10
C LEU A 211 -13.48 -2.85 5.16
N ASN A 212 -12.86 -2.72 3.99
CA ASN A 212 -12.86 -3.73 2.92
C ASN A 212 -11.46 -4.34 2.65
N ILE A 213 -10.45 -3.95 3.44
CA ILE A 213 -9.07 -4.49 3.44
C ILE A 213 -8.83 -5.05 4.82
#